data_AF-A0A7K9ZC82-F1
#
_entry.id   AF-A0A7K9ZC82-F1
#
_cell.length_a   1.000
_cell.length_b   1.000
_cell.length_c   1.000
_cell.angle_alpha   90.00
_cell.angle_beta   90.00
_cell.angle_gamma   90.00
#
_symmetry.space_group_name_H-M   'P 1'
#
loop_
_entity.id
_entity.type
_entity.pdbx_description
1 polymer ?
#
loop_
_entity_poly.entity_id
_entity_poly.type
_entity_poly.pdbx_seq_one_letter_code
_entity_poly.pdbx_strand_id
1 'polypeptide(L)' 'FSPKSLFFSPPGKRLPPSVFLLPPPPEELAGSRPTLSLTCLVRGFFPEAVDVQWQKNQENIPESSGNSGNSGAQTG' A
#
# COMPACT_ATOMS: atom_id res chain seq x y z
N PHE A 1 3.68 -27.94 -22.32
CA PHE A 1 2.39 -27.50 -21.75
C PHE A 1 2.64 -26.86 -20.39
N SER A 2 2.72 -25.53 -20.37
CA SER A 2 2.34 -24.74 -19.21
C SER A 2 1.96 -23.38 -19.79
N PRO A 3 0.66 -23.10 -20.01
CA PRO A 3 0.27 -21.82 -20.55
C PRO A 3 0.60 -20.81 -19.46
N LYS A 4 1.63 -20.00 -19.71
CA LYS A 4 1.83 -18.75 -18.97
C LYS A 4 0.50 -18.05 -19.05
N SER A 5 -0.17 -17.97 -17.90
CA SER A 5 -1.40 -17.20 -17.72
C SER A 5 -1.10 -15.79 -18.21
N LEU A 6 -1.38 -15.54 -19.48
CA LEU A 6 -1.46 -14.21 -20.03
C LEU A 6 -2.53 -13.53 -19.19
N PHE A 7 -2.12 -12.53 -18.43
CA PHE A 7 -2.93 -11.65 -17.60
C PHE A 7 -3.90 -10.82 -18.47
N PHE A 8 -4.74 -11.47 -19.27
CA PHE A 8 -5.92 -10.86 -19.84
C PHE A 8 -7.03 -10.99 -18.81
N SER A 9 -7.05 -10.08 -17.86
CA SER A 9 -8.25 -9.86 -17.05
C SER A 9 -9.41 -9.54 -18.00
N PRO A 10 -10.49 -10.36 -18.02
CA PRO A 10 -11.61 -10.09 -18.90
C PRO A 10 -12.23 -8.74 -18.54
N PRO A 11 -12.64 -7.93 -19.53
CA PRO A 11 -13.26 -6.64 -19.29
C PRO A 11 -14.47 -6.82 -18.35
N GLY A 12 -14.47 -6.09 -17.24
CA GLY A 12 -15.57 -6.07 -16.27
C GLY A 12 -15.37 -6.90 -14.99
N LYS A 13 -14.31 -7.72 -14.86
CA LYS A 13 -14.00 -8.36 -13.55
C LYS A 13 -13.19 -7.41 -12.69
N ARG A 14 -13.70 -7.03 -11.51
CA ARG A 14 -12.92 -6.33 -10.48
C ARG A 14 -12.38 -7.34 -9.48
N LEU A 15 -11.10 -7.21 -9.12
CA LEU A 15 -10.47 -8.01 -8.08
C LEU A 15 -10.18 -7.12 -6.88
N PRO A 16 -10.69 -7.48 -5.69
CA PRO A 16 -10.40 -6.70 -4.48
C PRO A 16 -8.92 -6.80 -4.12
N PRO A 17 -8.31 -5.72 -3.60
CA PRO A 17 -6.94 -5.76 -3.14
C PRO A 17 -6.77 -6.60 -1.88
N SER A 18 -5.64 -7.29 -1.82
CA SER A 18 -5.07 -7.78 -0.57
C SER A 18 -4.20 -6.66 0.02
N VAL A 19 -4.49 -6.27 1.27
CA VAL A 19 -3.83 -5.15 1.95
C VAL A 19 -3.10 -5.67 3.18
N PHE A 20 -1.83 -5.30 3.30
CA PHE A 20 -0.98 -5.64 4.45
C PHE A 20 -0.30 -4.39 4.99
N LEU A 21 -0.40 -4.18 6.30
CA LEU A 21 0.38 -3.15 6.99
C LEU A 21 1.64 -3.78 7.57
N LEU A 22 2.79 -3.27 7.13
CA LEU A 22 4.08 -3.68 7.66
C LEU A 22 4.47 -2.76 8.81
N PRO A 23 5.02 -3.33 9.91
CA PRO A 23 5.47 -2.54 11.05
C PRO A 23 6.69 -1.69 10.68
N PRO A 24 6.97 -0.62 11.44
CA PRO A 24 8.23 0.10 11.32
C PRO A 24 9.42 -0.84 11.57
N PRO A 25 10.58 -0.57 10.96
CA PRO A 25 11.77 -1.36 11.20
C PRO A 25 12.22 -1.27 12.67
N PRO A 26 12.83 -2.34 13.23
CA PRO A 26 13.20 -2.39 14.64
C PRO A 26 14.10 -1.23 15.09
N GLU A 27 14.94 -0.72 14.21
CA GLU A 27 15.87 0.38 14.50
C GLU A 27 15.12 1.70 14.78
N GLU A 28 13.98 1.91 14.11
CA GLU A 28 13.08 3.05 14.37
C GLU A 28 12.34 2.88 15.69
N LEU A 29 11.87 1.68 15.98
CA LEU A 29 11.19 1.35 17.24
C LEU A 29 12.13 1.42 18.45
N ALA A 30 13.43 1.17 18.26
CA ALA A 30 14.47 1.28 19.28
C ALA A 30 14.82 2.74 19.64
N GLY A 31 14.17 3.74 19.03
CA GLY A 31 14.37 5.15 19.34
C GLY A 31 15.54 5.81 18.60
N SER A 32 16.12 5.14 17.60
CA SER A 32 17.21 5.71 16.79
C SER A 32 16.73 6.85 15.89
N ARG A 33 15.41 6.98 15.68
CA ARG A 33 14.79 8.01 14.83
C ARG A 33 13.60 8.67 15.56
N PRO A 34 13.39 9.99 15.38
CA PRO A 34 12.27 10.71 16.00
C PRO A 34 10.92 10.42 15.32
N THR A 35 10.93 9.70 14.19
CA THR A 35 9.76 9.40 13.37
C THR A 35 9.71 7.91 13.07
N LEU A 36 8.50 7.36 13.00
CA LEU A 36 8.24 5.99 12.58
C LEU A 36 7.66 5.97 11.16
N SER A 37 8.08 4.99 10.38
CA SER A 37 7.53 4.70 9.06
C SER A 37 6.51 3.56 9.14
N LEU A 38 5.36 3.74 8.47
CA LEU A 38 4.39 2.67 8.24
C LEU A 38 4.36 2.39 6.74
N THR A 39 4.34 1.11 6.37
CA THR A 39 4.28 0.71 4.95
C THR A 39 2.98 -0.05 4.69
N CYS A 40 2.23 0.39 3.68
CA CYS A 40 1.02 -0.28 3.20
C CYS A 40 1.34 -1.01 1.89
N LEU A 41 1.23 -2.34 1.89
CA LEU A 41 1.41 -3.19 0.72
C LEU A 41 0.05 -3.58 0.16
N VAL A 42 -0.22 -3.19 -1.09
CA VAL A 42 -1.48 -3.46 -1.80
C VAL A 42 -1.18 -4.32 -3.02
N ARG A 43 -1.79 -5.52 -3.12
CA ARG A 43 -1.52 -6.46 -4.22
C ARG A 43 -2.74 -7.25 -4.67
N GLY A 44 -2.66 -7.81 -5.88
CA GLY A 44 -3.66 -8.75 -6.40
C GLY A 44 -5.01 -8.13 -6.78
N PHE A 45 -5.02 -6.85 -7.12
CA PHE A 45 -6.24 -6.10 -7.47
C PHE A 45 -6.33 -5.79 -8.96
N PHE A 46 -7.55 -5.48 -9.41
CA PHE A 46 -7.82 -5.03 -10.77
C PHE A 46 -9.05 -4.10 -10.78
N PRO A 47 -9.04 -2.98 -11.54
CA PRO A 47 -7.94 -2.47 -12.38
C PRO A 47 -6.74 -2.00 -11.56
N GLU A 48 -5.59 -1.77 -12.21
CA GLU A 48 -4.33 -1.38 -11.53
C GLU A 48 -4.39 0.01 -10.86
N ALA A 49 -5.45 0.79 -11.09
CA ALA A 49 -5.66 2.07 -10.43
C ALA A 49 -6.31 1.87 -9.04
N VAL A 50 -5.62 2.32 -7.99
CA VAL A 50 -6.10 2.32 -6.61
C VAL A 50 -5.75 3.65 -5.93
N ASP A 51 -6.64 4.11 -5.06
CA ASP A 51 -6.41 5.25 -4.17
C ASP A 51 -6.14 4.75 -2.74
N VAL A 52 -5.12 5.30 -2.09
CA VAL A 52 -4.69 4.89 -0.74
C VAL A 52 -4.65 6.11 0.15
N GLN A 53 -5.44 6.08 1.23
CA GLN A 53 -5.55 7.18 2.18
C GLN A 53 -5.18 6.72 3.58
N TRP A 54 -4.41 7.55 4.28
CA TRP A 54 -4.05 7.32 5.67
C TRP A 54 -5.02 8.03 6.61
N GLN A 55 -5.48 7.31 7.63
CA GLN A 55 -6.34 7.84 8.68
C GLN A 55 -5.69 7.60 10.04
N LYS A 56 -5.83 8.58 10.94
CA LYS A 56 -5.43 8.49 12.34
C LYS A 56 -6.67 8.64 13.20
N ASN A 57 -6.97 7.65 14.03
CA ASN A 57 -8.16 7.66 14.90
C ASN A 57 -9.47 7.95 14.14
N GLN A 58 -9.63 7.36 12.94
CA GLN A 58 -10.78 7.59 12.04
C GLN A 58 -10.87 8.99 11.42
N GLU A 59 -9.89 9.86 11.66
CA GLU A 59 -9.77 11.15 10.99
C GLU A 59 -8.76 11.07 9.83
N ASN A 60 -9.11 11.65 8.69
CA ASN A 60 -8.20 11.73 7.54
C ASN A 60 -7.02 12.63 7.90
N ILE A 61 -5.80 12.14 7.68
CA ILE A 61 -4.61 12.93 7.95
C ILE A 61 -4.48 13.95 6.81
N PRO A 62 -4.39 15.26 7.12
CA PRO A 62 -4.20 16.26 6.08
C PRO A 62 -2.89 16.01 5.33
N GLU A 63 -2.91 16.22 4.01
CA GLU A 63 -1.77 15.95 3.12
C GLU A 63 -0.51 16.77 3.48
N SER A 64 -0.67 17.86 4.25
CA SER A 64 0.43 18.65 4.79
C SER A 64 1.13 18.03 6.01
N SER A 65 0.51 17.05 6.66
CA SER A 65 0.98 16.40 7.89
C SER A 65 1.40 14.94 7.68
N GLY A 66 0.86 14.29 6.65
CA GLY A 66 1.42 13.05 6.15
C GLY A 66 2.58 13.40 5.25
N ASN A 67 3.82 13.09 5.64
CA ASN A 67 4.92 13.07 4.69
C ASN A 67 4.63 11.98 3.63
N SER A 68 3.80 12.31 2.64
CA SER A 68 3.55 11.54 1.42
C SER A 68 4.78 11.64 0.49
N GLY A 69 5.99 11.61 1.08
CA GLY A 69 7.24 11.46 0.37
C GLY A 69 7.61 9.98 0.16
N ASN A 70 6.83 9.06 0.71
CA ASN A 70 7.04 7.62 0.52
C ASN A 70 5.72 6.84 0.36
N SER A 71 4.71 7.46 -0.26
CA SER A 71 3.60 6.73 -0.89
C SER A 71 4.11 6.02 -2.15
N GLY A 72 5.23 5.32 -2.05
CA GLY A 72 5.62 4.33 -3.02
C GLY A 72 4.67 3.17 -2.83
N ALA A 73 3.51 3.22 -3.50
CA ALA A 73 2.78 2.00 -3.78
C ALA A 73 3.74 1.13 -4.61
N GLN A 74 4.52 0.27 -3.96
CA GLN A 74 5.25 -0.78 -4.64
C GLN A 74 4.21 -1.76 -5.14
N THR A 75 3.74 -1.51 -6.35
CA THR A 75 2.96 -2.45 -7.13
C THR A 75 3.88 -3.61 -7.50
N GLY A 76 3.42 -4.83 -7.24
CA GLY A 76 4.09 -6.08 -7.59
C GLY A 76 3.10 -7.05 -8.18
#